data_AF-A0A927NI22-F1
#
_entry.id   AF-A0A927NI22-F1
#
_cell.length_a   1.000
_cell.length_b   1.000
_cell.length_c   1.000
_cell.angle_alpha   90.00
_cell.angle_beta   90.00
_cell.angle_gamma   90.00
#
_symmetry.space_group_name_H-M   'P 1'
#
loop_
_entity.id
_entity.type
_entity.pdbx_description
1 polymer ?
#
loop_
_entity_poly.entity_id
_entity_poly.type
_entity_poly.pdbx_seq_one_letter_code
_entity_poly.pdbx_strand_id
1 'polypeptide(L)'
;MASLDEIFASNNLSESKKKAKMYFGRILINLRKTNHIKMYSLLDSVEDTDIIDNKLTISLSDKVAYDMINNANDISILDGILRGIQEGLKVELICTGKEPVDVFKLESRLKAEFGKLLTIKK
;
A
#
# COMPACT_ATOMS: atom_id res chain seq x y z
N MET A 1 -21.96 -7.99 -16.64
CA MET A 1 -21.03 -7.37 -15.66
C MET A 1 -21.26 -8.09 -14.35
N ALA A 2 -20.26 -8.76 -13.79
CA ALA A 2 -20.40 -9.40 -12.48
C ALA A 2 -20.72 -8.33 -11.42
N SER A 3 -21.68 -8.58 -10.55
CA SER A 3 -21.98 -7.66 -9.45
C SER A 3 -20.81 -7.67 -8.46
N LEU A 4 -20.57 -6.55 -7.76
CA LEU A 4 -19.54 -6.50 -6.71
C LEU A 4 -19.74 -7.63 -5.67
N ASP A 5 -20.99 -8.02 -5.42
CA ASP A 5 -21.35 -9.09 -4.51
C ASP A 5 -20.85 -10.47 -5.00
N GLU A 6 -20.86 -10.75 -6.30
CA GLU A 6 -20.33 -12.00 -6.89
C GLU A 6 -18.79 -12.08 -6.76
N ILE A 7 -18.09 -10.95 -6.89
CA ILE A 7 -16.62 -10.87 -6.76
C ILE A 7 -16.20 -11.08 -5.29
N PHE A 8 -16.99 -10.61 -4.34
CA PHE A 8 -16.72 -10.81 -2.92
C PHE A 8 -17.18 -12.18 -2.39
N ALA A 9 -18.24 -12.76 -2.96
CA ALA A 9 -18.74 -14.08 -2.58
C ALA A 9 -17.76 -15.22 -2.89
N SER A 10 -16.94 -15.07 -3.93
CA SER A 10 -15.92 -16.08 -4.29
C SER A 10 -14.69 -16.10 -3.36
N ASN A 11 -14.50 -15.06 -2.54
CA ASN A 11 -13.25 -14.86 -1.78
C ASN A 11 -13.36 -15.02 -0.25
N ASN A 12 -14.50 -15.46 0.30
CA ASN A 12 -14.71 -15.63 1.76
C ASN A 12 -14.22 -14.43 2.61
N LEU A 13 -14.31 -13.21 2.09
CA LEU A 13 -13.83 -12.02 2.78
C LEU A 13 -14.79 -11.62 3.90
N SER A 14 -14.24 -11.16 5.03
CA SER A 14 -15.03 -10.60 6.12
C SER A 14 -15.77 -9.33 5.68
N GLU A 15 -16.90 -9.02 6.31
CA GLU A 15 -17.66 -7.79 6.03
C GLU A 15 -16.84 -6.51 6.23
N SER A 16 -15.90 -6.52 7.20
CA SER A 16 -14.92 -5.42 7.37
C SER A 16 -14.07 -5.25 6.12
N LYS A 17 -13.45 -6.32 5.62
CA LYS A 17 -12.60 -6.27 4.43
C LYS A 17 -13.36 -5.87 3.17
N LYS A 18 -14.61 -6.33 3.01
CA LYS A 18 -15.47 -5.89 1.88
C LYS A 18 -15.71 -4.38 1.93
N LYS A 19 -16.06 -3.84 3.10
CA LYS A 19 -16.25 -2.40 3.31
C LYS A 19 -14.96 -1.61 3.08
N ALA A 20 -13.82 -2.10 3.59
CA ALA A 20 -12.52 -1.49 3.39
C ALA A 20 -12.17 -1.38 1.90
N LYS A 21 -12.31 -2.48 1.15
CA LYS A 21 -12.07 -2.50 -0.31
C LYS A 21 -13.04 -1.59 -1.07
N MET A 22 -14.31 -1.52 -0.64
CA MET A 22 -15.28 -0.60 -1.23
C MET A 22 -14.87 0.88 -1.02
N TYR A 23 -14.47 1.27 0.19
CA TYR A 23 -14.01 2.63 0.47
C TYR A 23 -12.73 2.97 -0.29
N PHE A 24 -11.77 2.05 -0.32
CA PHE A 24 -10.55 2.21 -1.10
C PHE A 24 -10.85 2.38 -2.60
N GLY A 25 -11.73 1.57 -3.18
CA GLY A 25 -12.16 1.74 -4.57
C GLY A 25 -12.79 3.11 -4.85
N ARG A 26 -13.58 3.64 -3.91
CA ARG A 26 -14.14 5.00 -4.01
C ARG A 26 -13.07 6.09 -3.89
N ILE A 27 -12.03 5.89 -3.09
CA ILE A 27 -10.86 6.80 -3.03
C ILE A 27 -10.18 6.82 -4.40
N LEU A 28 -9.88 5.67 -5.00
CA LEU A 28 -9.23 5.59 -6.32
C LEU A 28 -10.05 6.29 -7.41
N ILE A 29 -11.37 6.11 -7.42
CA ILE A 29 -12.27 6.80 -8.37
C ILE A 29 -12.18 8.32 -8.18
N ASN A 30 -12.19 8.81 -6.93
CA ASN A 30 -12.09 10.24 -6.66
C ASN A 30 -10.73 10.81 -7.08
N LEU A 31 -9.62 10.15 -6.74
CA LEU A 31 -8.28 10.56 -7.16
C LEU A 31 -8.16 10.68 -8.69
N ARG A 32 -8.77 9.74 -9.43
CA ARG A 32 -8.81 9.79 -10.90
C ARG A 32 -9.66 10.96 -11.41
N LYS A 33 -10.80 11.24 -10.77
CA LYS A 33 -11.69 12.37 -11.15
C LYS A 33 -11.09 13.73 -10.86
N THR A 34 -10.34 13.87 -9.77
CA THR A 34 -9.71 15.14 -9.36
C THR A 34 -8.28 15.31 -9.90
N ASN A 35 -7.87 14.45 -10.84
CA ASN A 35 -6.59 14.49 -11.53
C ASN A 35 -5.35 14.34 -10.61
N HIS A 36 -5.50 13.68 -9.46
CA HIS A 36 -4.40 13.28 -8.59
C HIS A 36 -3.73 11.99 -9.09
N ILE A 37 -3.28 11.99 -10.35
CA ILE A 37 -2.76 10.80 -11.05
C ILE A 37 -1.56 10.21 -10.31
N LYS A 38 -0.67 11.04 -9.75
CA LYS A 38 0.49 10.57 -8.99
C LYS A 38 0.07 9.69 -7.81
N MET A 39 -0.84 10.15 -6.96
CA MET A 39 -1.32 9.36 -5.80
C MET A 39 -2.09 8.12 -6.25
N TYR A 40 -2.90 8.24 -7.30
CA TYR A 40 -3.58 7.08 -7.90
C TYR A 40 -2.57 5.99 -8.31
N SER A 41 -1.49 6.36 -9.00
CA SER A 41 -0.46 5.41 -9.43
C SER A 41 0.33 4.81 -8.25
N LEU A 42 0.63 5.59 -7.21
CA LEU A 42 1.33 5.07 -6.03
C LEU A 42 0.46 4.09 -5.23
N LEU A 43 -0.87 4.22 -5.28
CA LEU A 43 -1.79 3.29 -4.63
C LEU A 43 -2.07 2.02 -5.44
N ASP A 44 -1.44 1.84 -6.61
CA ASP A 44 -1.49 0.58 -7.37
C ASP A 44 -0.72 -0.55 -6.65
N SER A 45 0.26 -0.20 -5.80
CA SER A 45 1.04 -1.15 -4.99
C SER A 45 0.34 -1.60 -3.70
N VAL A 46 -0.98 -1.39 -3.58
CA VAL A 46 -1.75 -1.79 -2.40
C VAL A 46 -2.02 -3.30 -2.44
N GLU A 47 -1.55 -4.01 -1.43
CA GLU A 47 -1.74 -5.45 -1.28
C GLU A 47 -3.01 -5.79 -0.50
N ASP A 48 -3.31 -5.03 0.55
CA ASP A 48 -4.46 -5.29 1.42
C ASP A 48 -5.06 -4.00 1.97
N THR A 49 -6.33 -4.09 2.36
CA THR A 49 -7.07 -3.00 2.99
C THR A 49 -7.98 -3.55 4.07
N ASP A 50 -7.99 -2.94 5.24
CA ASP A 50 -8.90 -3.31 6.33
C ASP A 50 -9.40 -2.08 7.10
N ILE A 51 -10.39 -2.28 7.96
CA ILE A 51 -10.86 -1.27 8.91
C ILE A 51 -10.53 -1.73 10.33
N ILE A 52 -9.64 -0.98 10.99
CA ILE A 52 -9.18 -1.27 12.35
C ILE A 52 -9.30 0.03 13.16
N ASP A 53 -9.94 -0.03 14.32
CA ASP A 53 -10.07 1.11 15.25
C ASP A 53 -10.52 2.43 14.59
N ASN A 54 -11.53 2.34 13.72
CA ASN A 54 -12.09 3.47 12.99
C ASN A 54 -11.11 4.14 12.01
N LYS A 55 -10.12 3.38 11.53
CA LYS A 55 -9.21 3.77 10.47
C LYS A 55 -9.33 2.81 9.29
N LEU A 56 -9.29 3.35 8.08
CA LEU A 56 -9.06 2.58 6.87
C LEU A 56 -7.55 2.37 6.71
N THR A 57 -7.09 1.18 7.07
CA THR A 57 -5.69 0.77 6.91
C THR A 57 -5.46 0.32 5.47
N ILE A 58 -4.50 0.96 4.80
CA ILE A 58 -4.09 0.65 3.43
C ILE A 58 -2.65 0.12 3.48
N SER A 59 -2.46 -1.13 3.11
CA SER A 59 -1.18 -1.84 3.15
C SER A 59 -0.48 -1.77 1.80
N LEU A 60 0.67 -1.10 1.74
CA LEU A 60 1.50 -1.03 0.54
C LEU A 60 2.65 -2.04 0.63
N SER A 61 2.85 -2.78 -0.46
CA SER A 61 3.96 -3.73 -0.59
C SER A 61 5.26 -3.09 -1.06
N ASP A 62 5.16 -1.92 -1.70
CA ASP A 62 6.31 -1.13 -2.15
C ASP A 62 6.64 -0.03 -1.13
N LYS A 63 7.82 -0.12 -0.51
CA LYS A 63 8.29 0.89 0.44
C LYS A 63 8.51 2.25 -0.24
N VAL A 64 8.94 2.29 -1.50
CA VAL A 64 9.14 3.56 -2.21
C VAL A 64 7.80 4.25 -2.40
N ALA A 65 6.78 3.51 -2.81
CA ALA A 65 5.43 4.05 -2.93
C ALA A 65 4.90 4.55 -1.58
N TYR A 66 5.09 3.75 -0.51
CA TYR A 66 4.76 4.14 0.85
C TYR A 66 5.48 5.44 1.28
N ASP A 67 6.81 5.50 1.17
CA ASP A 67 7.59 6.67 1.59
C ASP A 67 7.20 7.94 0.80
N MET A 68 6.82 7.78 -0.47
CA MET A 68 6.38 8.91 -1.31
C MET A 68 4.99 9.45 -0.92
N ILE A 69 4.05 8.58 -0.53
CA ILE A 69 2.66 8.98 -0.19
C ILE A 69 2.44 9.19 1.31
N ASN A 70 3.34 8.68 2.15
CA ASN A 70 3.31 8.84 3.61
C ASN A 70 3.88 10.20 4.04
N ASN A 71 3.35 11.27 3.46
CA ASN A 71 3.63 12.64 3.87
C ASN A 71 2.33 13.34 4.30
N ALA A 72 2.44 14.37 5.15
CA ALA A 72 1.28 15.00 5.77
C ALA A 72 0.28 15.59 4.75
N ASN A 73 0.78 16.09 3.61
CA ASN A 73 -0.06 16.69 2.58
C ASN A 73 -0.90 15.62 1.85
N ASP A 74 -0.25 14.56 1.39
CA ASP A 74 -0.93 13.49 0.64
C ASP A 74 -1.89 12.71 1.56
N ILE A 75 -1.51 12.45 2.81
CA ILE A 75 -2.41 11.87 3.82
C ILE A 75 -3.63 12.77 4.04
N SER A 76 -3.44 14.08 4.15
CA SER A 76 -4.56 15.01 4.31
C SER A 76 -5.51 15.01 3.11
N ILE A 77 -5.01 14.79 1.89
CA ILE A 77 -5.84 14.66 0.70
C ILE A 77 -6.64 13.36 0.75
N LEU A 78 -6.01 12.24 1.11
CA LEU A 78 -6.68 10.95 1.26
C LEU A 78 -7.74 10.99 2.36
N ASP A 79 -7.44 11.61 3.50
CA ASP A 79 -8.40 11.85 4.58
C ASP A 79 -9.57 12.73 4.13
N GLY A 80 -9.30 13.79 3.37
CA GLY A 80 -10.33 14.66 2.81
C GLY A 80 -11.29 13.92 1.89
N ILE A 81 -10.75 13.07 1.02
CA ILE A 81 -11.54 12.20 0.14
C ILE A 81 -12.34 11.19 0.95
N LEU A 82 -11.71 10.51 1.92
CA LEU A 82 -12.38 9.52 2.74
C LEU A 82 -13.50 10.14 3.57
N ARG A 83 -13.30 11.33 4.13
CA ARG A 83 -14.35 12.06 4.85
C ARG A 83 -15.55 12.37 3.96
N GLY A 84 -15.33 12.69 2.69
CA GLY A 84 -16.41 12.88 1.70
C GLY A 84 -17.16 11.58 1.35
N ILE A 85 -16.59 10.41 1.65
CA ILE A 85 -17.20 9.10 1.42
C ILE A 85 -17.91 8.59 2.68
N GLN A 86 -17.24 8.69 3.83
CA GLN A 86 -17.69 8.19 5.12
C GLN A 86 -17.11 9.06 6.24
N GLU A 87 -17.98 9.76 6.96
CA GLU A 87 -17.56 10.56 8.11
C GLU A 87 -17.03 9.67 9.26
N GLY A 88 -16.05 10.19 9.99
CA GLY A 88 -15.48 9.56 11.19
C GLY A 88 -14.33 8.58 10.94
N LEU A 89 -14.12 8.11 9.71
CA LEU A 89 -12.96 7.28 9.36
C LEU A 89 -11.74 8.15 9.01
N LYS A 90 -10.54 7.65 9.34
CA LYS A 90 -9.25 8.22 8.91
C LYS A 90 -8.44 7.21 8.11
N VAL A 91 -7.56 7.68 7.25
CA VAL A 91 -6.63 6.84 6.50
C VAL A 91 -5.40 6.57 7.36
N GLU A 92 -4.96 5.32 7.33
CA GLU A 92 -3.67 4.90 7.89
C GLU A 92 -2.93 4.09 6.83
N LEU A 93 -1.70 4.49 6.54
CA LEU A 93 -0.85 3.77 5.59
C LEU A 93 0.09 2.88 6.39
N ILE A 94 0.22 1.62 5.97
CA ILE A 94 1.23 0.72 6.51
C ILE A 94 2.05 0.12 5.36
N CYS A 95 3.32 -0.16 5.62
CA CYS A 95 4.19 -0.84 4.66
C CYS A 95 4.33 -2.31 5.08
N THR A 96 3.85 -3.23 4.24
CA THR A 96 4.08 -4.68 4.37
C THR A 96 5.30 -5.14 3.58
N GLY A 97 5.82 -4.27 2.71
CA GLY A 97 7.04 -4.50 1.95
C GLY A 97 8.25 -4.79 2.83
N LYS A 98 9.05 -5.78 2.41
CA LYS A 98 10.42 -5.96 2.94
C LYS A 98 11.21 -4.67 2.68
N GLU A 99 12.11 -4.31 3.59
CA GLU A 99 13.00 -3.17 3.37
C GLU A 99 13.60 -3.23 1.95
N PRO A 100 13.66 -2.12 1.21
CA PRO A 100 14.41 -2.04 -0.03
C PRO A 100 15.77 -2.61 0.27
N VAL A 101 16.19 -3.60 -0.52
CA VAL A 101 17.51 -4.16 -0.39
C VAL A 101 18.47 -2.99 -0.54
N ASP A 102 19.10 -2.61 0.58
CA ASP A 102 20.11 -1.57 0.63
C ASP A 102 21.24 -2.04 -0.30
N VAL A 103 21.25 -1.52 -1.53
CA VAL A 103 22.11 -2.00 -2.61
C VAL A 103 23.57 -1.92 -2.18
N PHE A 104 23.94 -0.95 -1.34
CA PHE A 104 25.28 -0.83 -0.76
C PHE A 104 25.61 -1.95 0.24
N LYS A 105 24.66 -2.32 1.11
CA LYS A 105 24.83 -3.48 2.00
C LYS A 105 24.81 -4.79 1.21
N LEU A 106 24.03 -4.88 0.14
CA LEU A 106 24.01 -6.06 -0.74
C LEU A 106 25.34 -6.23 -1.45
N GLU A 107 25.89 -5.17 -2.05
CA GLU A 107 27.20 -5.19 -2.70
C GLU A 107 28.30 -5.56 -1.70
N SER A 108 28.27 -5.00 -0.49
CA SER A 108 29.22 -5.31 0.57
C SER A 108 29.14 -6.77 1.03
N ARG A 109 27.91 -7.30 1.19
CA ARG A 109 27.69 -8.73 1.55
C ARG A 109 28.12 -9.66 0.41
N LEU A 110 27.79 -9.34 -0.84
CA LEU A 110 28.22 -10.10 -2.00
C LEU A 110 29.74 -10.09 -2.11
N LYS A 111 30.41 -8.94 -1.97
CA LYS A 111 31.88 -8.87 -1.93
C LYS A 111 32.50 -9.69 -0.81
N ALA A 112 31.90 -9.71 0.38
CA ALA A 112 32.38 -10.52 1.50
C ALA A 112 32.22 -12.03 1.23
N GLU A 113 31.09 -12.45 0.67
CA GLU A 113 30.82 -13.87 0.36
C GLU A 113 31.65 -14.35 -0.85
N PHE A 114 31.79 -13.55 -1.91
CA PHE A 114 32.70 -13.83 -3.04
C PHE A 114 34.18 -13.78 -2.62
N GLY A 115 34.56 -12.88 -1.71
CA GLY A 115 35.91 -12.80 -1.18
C GLY A 115 36.32 -14.07 -0.42
N LYS A 116 35.42 -14.66 0.37
CA LYS A 116 35.61 -15.97 1.02
C LYS A 116 35.73 -17.10 0.01
N LEU A 117 34.95 -17.08 -1.08
CA LEU A 117 35.02 -18.09 -2.15
C LEU A 117 36.31 -17.99 -2.97
N LEU A 118 36.84 -16.78 -3.18
CA LEU A 118 38.09 -16.52 -3.90
C LEU A 118 39.35 -16.74 -3.05
N THR A 119 39.21 -16.82 -1.72
CA THR A 119 40.31 -17.25 -0.83
C THR A 119 40.35 -18.77 -0.74
N ILE A 120 40.73 -19.41 -1.84
CA ILE A 120 41.31 -20.75 -1.76
C ILE A 120 42.65 -20.57 -1.03
N LYS A 121 42.68 -20.95 0.25
CA LYS A 121 43.94 -21.04 1.02
C LYS A 121 44.92 -21.90 0.24
N LYS A 122 46.09 -21.33 -0.07
CA LYS A 122 47.30 -22.11 -0.35
C LYS A 122 47.67 -22.93 0.88
#